data_AF-A0A0M4NL08-F1
#
_entry.id   AF-A0A0M4NL08-F1
#
_cell.length_a   1.000
_cell.length_b   1.000
_cell.length_c   1.000
_cell.angle_alpha   90.00
_cell.angle_beta   90.00
_cell.angle_gamma   90.00
#
_symmetry.space_group_name_H-M   'P 1'
#
loop_
_entity.id
_entity.type
_entity.pdbx_description
1 polymer ?
#
loop_
_entity_poly.entity_id
_entity_poly.type
_entity_poly.pdbx_seq_one_letter_code
_entity_poly.pdbx_strand_id
1 'polypeptide(L)'
;MFFCKVGDWHGKHSKNPVISTLFNQRMLLLVKGTYATDNPIGFEAYSGGTGQLYQDTSGEGADPAFGLDGVPLAQNLPIFIDIGEIRLSTKYQEGAFDLSLVKNVKDTKSLWDEIAPNRQVFCTIPYTTNSNSCRLNDGEFKAIQFFNGEGVAYPSNDPTSATDWGAFGNGPVQFYYTGLYLRSLVTAWATEPGLTFSNLTLFDNYRVPGINIVPRLSYKPGADATTKSVFPPLVFPVLYKAEKGDQDMLIYPGFDPYILEVRINLKENLMIHSYVSSIGGVRTLVGISDWKPDSDHKGESDMGGGLLVRSRIIRPEKASSLTVLGGTTSTTHYYSVYRLSESEIDTKLPLMASPVQGVSTKMKYIHSGDYRLRCMGDLAKVDGYPETVVRETVFTVPENAPHSEVQVNLTCP
;
A
#
# COMPACT_ATOMS: atom_id res chain seq x y z
N MET A 1 -39.59 -8.57 8.60
CA MET A 1 -39.35 -7.99 7.27
C MET A 1 -37.92 -8.27 6.88
N PHE A 2 -37.69 -9.31 6.08
CA PHE A 2 -36.40 -9.62 5.47
C PHE A 2 -36.63 -9.64 3.96
N PHE A 3 -35.93 -8.80 3.21
CA PHE A 3 -35.86 -8.87 1.76
C PHE A 3 -34.40 -9.04 1.35
N CYS A 4 -34.00 -10.26 1.02
CA CYS A 4 -32.95 -10.47 0.03
C CYS A 4 -33.58 -10.19 -1.34
N LYS A 5 -33.16 -9.13 -2.02
CA LYS A 5 -33.38 -9.02 -3.47
C LYS A 5 -32.34 -9.90 -4.16
N VAL A 6 -32.75 -11.14 -4.43
CA VAL A 6 -32.13 -11.99 -5.46
C VAL A 6 -32.30 -11.26 -6.80
N GLY A 7 -31.21 -11.10 -7.54
CA GLY A 7 -31.21 -10.45 -8.83
C GLY A 7 -32.18 -11.12 -9.81
N ASP A 8 -32.94 -10.29 -10.52
CA ASP A 8 -33.75 -10.68 -11.67
C ASP A 8 -32.82 -11.25 -12.76
N TRP A 9 -32.76 -12.58 -12.84
CA TRP A 9 -32.02 -13.28 -13.89
C TRP A 9 -33.01 -13.73 -14.96
N HIS A 10 -33.21 -12.89 -15.97
CA HIS A 10 -33.96 -13.27 -17.17
C HIS A 10 -33.06 -14.09 -18.12
N GLY A 11 -32.88 -15.37 -17.79
CA GLY A 11 -32.32 -16.34 -18.73
C GLY A 11 -33.26 -16.55 -19.92
N LYS A 12 -33.01 -15.86 -21.04
CA LYS A 12 -33.55 -16.22 -22.35
C LYS A 12 -32.43 -16.70 -23.27
N HIS A 13 -32.44 -18.00 -23.54
CA HIS A 13 -31.85 -18.68 -24.71
C HIS A 13 -30.39 -18.35 -25.09
N SER A 14 -29.41 -18.69 -24.26
CA SER A 14 -28.06 -19.00 -24.78
C SER A 14 -27.79 -20.50 -24.60
N LYS A 15 -27.26 -21.16 -25.64
CA LYS A 15 -26.92 -22.60 -25.66
C LYS A 15 -25.64 -22.92 -24.88
N ASN A 16 -25.11 -21.98 -24.10
CA ASN A 16 -23.85 -22.15 -23.38
C ASN A 16 -24.16 -22.52 -21.93
N PRO A 17 -23.47 -23.53 -21.36
CA PRO A 17 -23.67 -23.91 -19.97
C PRO A 17 -23.38 -22.72 -19.06
N VAL A 18 -24.22 -22.55 -18.04
CA VAL A 18 -24.01 -21.59 -16.96
C VAL A 18 -22.77 -22.05 -16.20
N ILE A 19 -21.62 -21.45 -16.52
CA ILE A 19 -20.40 -21.64 -15.73
C ILE A 19 -20.63 -20.90 -14.41
N SER A 20 -20.44 -21.63 -13.31
CA SER A 20 -20.71 -21.21 -11.93
C SER A 20 -20.28 -19.77 -11.60
N THR A 21 -21.02 -19.10 -10.74
CA THR A 21 -20.69 -17.77 -10.18
C THR A 21 -19.37 -17.73 -9.39
N LEU A 22 -18.76 -18.89 -9.08
CA LEU A 22 -17.37 -18.98 -8.58
C LEU A 22 -16.32 -18.71 -9.67
N PHE A 23 -16.69 -18.82 -10.95
CA PHE A 23 -15.83 -18.61 -12.12
C PHE A 23 -16.09 -17.29 -12.85
N ASN A 24 -17.00 -16.44 -12.36
CA ASN A 24 -17.29 -15.16 -13.00
C ASN A 24 -16.20 -14.09 -12.77
N GLN A 25 -15.22 -14.35 -11.91
CA GLN A 25 -14.06 -13.50 -11.72
C GLN A 25 -12.81 -14.37 -11.77
N ARG A 26 -12.01 -14.19 -12.82
CA ARG A 26 -10.67 -14.76 -12.95
C ARG A 26 -9.69 -14.07 -12.00
N MET A 27 -9.98 -12.85 -11.56
CA MET A 27 -9.06 -12.03 -10.77
C MET A 27 -9.58 -11.77 -9.35
N LEU A 28 -8.74 -12.05 -8.34
CA LEU A 28 -8.90 -11.61 -6.96
C LEU A 28 -8.04 -10.37 -6.69
N LEU A 29 -8.64 -9.25 -6.29
CA LEU A 29 -7.90 -8.07 -5.83
C LEU A 29 -7.60 -8.19 -4.33
N LEU A 30 -6.32 -8.21 -3.97
CA LEU A 30 -5.84 -8.15 -2.59
C LEU A 30 -5.17 -6.80 -2.32
N VAL A 31 -5.57 -6.16 -1.23
CA VAL A 31 -4.94 -4.91 -0.78
C VAL A 31 -4.19 -5.14 0.53
N LYS A 32 -2.96 -4.63 0.63
CA LYS A 32 -2.07 -4.82 1.77
C LYS A 32 -1.56 -3.48 2.29
N GLY A 33 -1.47 -3.34 3.61
CA GLY A 33 -1.03 -2.14 4.31
C GLY A 33 0.38 -2.20 4.86
N THR A 34 1.22 -3.09 4.35
CA THR A 34 2.54 -3.40 4.91
C THR A 34 3.67 -3.27 3.89
N TYR A 35 4.87 -2.86 4.33
CA TYR A 35 6.09 -2.91 3.52
C TYR A 35 6.38 -4.36 3.10
N ALA A 36 6.31 -5.29 4.07
CA ALA A 36 6.49 -6.71 3.83
C ALA A 36 5.29 -7.29 3.06
N THR A 37 5.60 -8.14 2.09
CA THR A 37 4.63 -8.89 1.30
C THR A 37 4.05 -10.06 2.07
N ASP A 38 4.91 -10.72 2.83
CA ASP A 38 4.61 -11.91 3.62
C ASP A 38 5.16 -11.74 5.04
N ASN A 39 4.33 -12.10 6.02
CA ASN A 39 4.71 -12.12 7.45
C ASN A 39 5.31 -10.78 7.95
N PRO A 40 4.60 -9.65 7.80
CA PRO A 40 5.02 -8.38 8.36
C PRO A 40 5.24 -8.49 9.87
N ILE A 41 6.12 -7.66 10.42
CA ILE A 41 6.28 -7.56 11.87
C ILE A 41 4.96 -7.16 12.54
N GLY A 42 4.72 -7.63 13.76
CA GLY A 42 3.58 -7.19 14.56
C GLY A 42 3.70 -5.73 14.99
N PHE A 43 2.59 -5.10 15.39
CA PHE A 43 2.65 -3.73 15.92
C PHE A 43 3.41 -3.66 17.25
N GLU A 44 3.39 -4.75 18.02
CA GLU A 44 4.19 -4.96 19.22
C GLU A 44 5.70 -4.99 18.96
N ALA A 45 6.11 -5.27 17.72
CA ALA A 45 7.51 -5.41 17.34
C ALA A 45 8.13 -4.10 16.77
N TYR A 46 7.38 -3.00 16.76
CA TYR A 46 7.86 -1.70 16.28
C TYR A 46 9.06 -1.20 17.07
N SER A 47 9.86 -0.33 16.43
CA SER A 47 11.00 0.35 17.04
C SER A 47 11.91 -0.64 17.77
N GLY A 48 12.46 -1.58 17.01
CA GLY A 48 13.37 -2.60 17.51
C GLY A 48 12.75 -3.59 18.51
N GLY A 49 11.42 -3.76 18.51
CA GLY A 49 10.73 -4.66 19.42
C GLY A 49 10.19 -4.02 20.70
N THR A 50 10.25 -2.70 20.83
CA THR A 50 9.72 -1.96 22.00
C THR A 50 8.21 -1.72 21.90
N GLY A 51 7.66 -1.76 20.68
CA GLY A 51 6.26 -1.42 20.41
C GLY A 51 5.99 0.09 20.45
N GLN A 52 7.02 0.93 20.64
CA GLN A 52 6.91 2.38 20.58
C GLN A 52 6.81 2.83 19.12
N LEU A 53 6.12 3.95 18.88
CA LEU A 53 6.13 4.62 17.59
C LEU A 53 7.52 5.26 17.38
N TYR A 54 7.97 5.28 16.12
CA TYR A 54 9.18 6.01 15.74
C TYR A 54 8.99 7.50 16.01
N GLN A 55 10.10 8.21 16.21
CA GLN A 55 10.11 9.64 16.50
C GLN A 55 11.06 10.33 15.56
N ASP A 56 10.63 11.46 15.04
CA ASP A 56 11.43 12.31 14.16
C ASP A 56 12.54 13.04 14.93
N THR A 57 13.53 12.29 15.40
CA THR A 57 14.62 12.82 16.21
C THR A 57 15.93 12.92 15.44
N SER A 58 15.96 12.44 14.19
CA SER A 58 17.17 12.21 13.40
C SER A 58 17.45 13.26 12.30
N GLY A 59 16.62 14.30 12.16
CA GLY A 59 16.85 15.39 11.21
C GLY A 59 17.82 16.47 11.72
N GLU A 60 18.76 16.90 10.87
CA GLU A 60 19.36 18.24 10.99
C GLU A 60 18.26 19.29 10.70
N GLY A 61 17.50 19.72 11.72
CA GLY A 61 16.70 20.94 11.58
C GLY A 61 15.43 21.02 12.43
N ALA A 62 15.40 22.04 13.29
CA ALA A 62 14.29 22.97 13.54
C ALA A 62 12.87 22.46 13.87
N ASP A 63 12.62 21.15 13.96
CA ASP A 63 11.35 20.61 14.41
C ASP A 63 10.99 21.15 15.80
N PRO A 64 9.75 21.61 16.01
CA PRO A 64 9.29 21.97 17.35
C PRO A 64 9.45 20.82 18.34
N ALA A 65 9.60 21.13 19.63
CA ALA A 65 9.66 20.07 20.64
C ALA A 65 8.35 19.28 20.70
N PHE A 66 8.44 17.95 20.58
CA PHE A 66 7.29 17.03 20.66
C PHE A 66 6.55 17.13 22.00
N GLY A 67 5.22 17.00 21.95
CA GLY A 67 4.40 16.65 23.10
C GLY A 67 4.16 15.14 23.15
N LEU A 68 4.95 14.41 23.96
CA LEU A 68 4.89 12.94 24.05
C LEU A 68 3.93 12.40 25.14
N ASP A 69 3.25 13.30 25.85
CA ASP A 69 2.32 12.91 26.91
C ASP A 69 1.17 12.08 26.35
N GLY A 70 1.01 10.86 26.89
CA GLY A 70 -0.10 9.97 26.54
C GLY A 70 0.01 9.34 25.13
N VAL A 71 1.19 9.33 24.51
CA VAL A 71 1.43 8.56 23.27
C VAL A 71 1.09 7.08 23.50
N PRO A 72 0.23 6.46 22.69
CA PRO A 72 -0.02 5.02 22.77
C PRO A 72 1.15 4.23 22.17
N LEU A 73 1.33 2.99 22.62
CA LEU A 73 2.12 2.01 21.86
C LEU A 73 1.50 1.79 20.47
N ALA A 74 2.29 1.40 19.49
CA ALA A 74 1.85 1.22 18.10
C ALA A 74 0.67 0.23 17.99
N GLN A 75 0.68 -0.86 18.77
CA GLN A 75 -0.43 -1.83 18.83
C GLN A 75 -1.75 -1.25 19.38
N ASN A 76 -1.65 -0.18 20.16
CA ASN A 76 -2.79 0.47 20.80
C ASN A 76 -3.21 1.74 20.08
N LEU A 77 -2.55 2.13 18.98
CA LEU A 77 -2.91 3.28 18.17
C LEU A 77 -4.13 2.94 17.31
N PRO A 78 -5.28 3.60 17.51
CA PRO A 78 -6.40 3.40 16.61
C PRO A 78 -6.14 4.01 15.23
N ILE A 79 -6.45 3.28 14.18
CA ILE A 79 -6.25 3.68 12.78
C ILE A 79 -7.57 3.47 12.03
N PHE A 80 -7.99 4.50 11.29
CA PHE A 80 -9.20 4.47 10.48
C PHE A 80 -8.86 4.80 9.02
N ILE A 81 -9.27 3.96 8.08
CA ILE A 81 -8.90 4.07 6.66
C ILE A 81 -10.16 4.04 5.81
N ASP A 82 -10.32 5.02 4.92
CA ASP A 82 -11.39 5.09 3.93
C ASP A 82 -10.78 5.08 2.53
N ILE A 83 -10.81 3.91 1.89
CA ILE A 83 -10.39 3.74 0.50
C ILE A 83 -11.62 3.94 -0.36
N GLY A 84 -11.59 4.98 -1.21
CA GLY A 84 -12.70 5.29 -2.10
C GLY A 84 -12.80 4.31 -3.26
N GLU A 85 -11.67 4.07 -3.93
CA GLU A 85 -11.60 3.25 -5.11
C GLU A 85 -10.14 2.87 -5.43
N ILE A 86 -9.99 1.82 -6.24
CA ILE A 86 -8.73 1.47 -6.89
C ILE A 86 -8.97 1.46 -8.40
N ARG A 87 -8.06 2.07 -9.15
CA ARG A 87 -8.11 2.18 -10.61
C ARG A 87 -6.82 1.67 -11.23
N LEU A 88 -6.92 1.08 -12.42
CA LEU A 88 -5.76 0.70 -13.23
C LEU A 88 -5.75 1.50 -14.52
N SER A 89 -4.64 1.52 -15.25
CA SER A 89 -4.62 2.09 -16.59
C SER A 89 -3.72 1.32 -17.53
N THR A 90 -4.25 1.00 -18.71
CA THR A 90 -3.51 0.47 -19.87
C THR A 90 -2.82 1.57 -20.70
N LYS A 91 -3.01 2.85 -20.35
CA LYS A 91 -2.66 4.00 -21.20
C LYS A 91 -1.33 4.63 -20.79
N TYR A 92 -0.23 4.08 -21.32
CA TYR A 92 1.14 4.46 -20.94
C TYR A 92 1.45 5.96 -21.14
N GLN A 93 1.11 6.53 -22.30
CA GLN A 93 1.51 7.88 -22.69
C GLN A 93 0.70 8.96 -21.96
N GLU A 94 -0.58 8.70 -21.71
CA GLU A 94 -1.53 9.61 -21.09
C GLU A 94 -1.25 9.80 -19.59
N GLY A 95 -0.65 8.79 -18.94
CA GLY A 95 -0.17 8.88 -17.55
C GLY A 95 1.26 9.39 -17.42
N ALA A 96 1.94 9.74 -18.52
CA ALA A 96 3.32 10.22 -18.48
C ALA A 96 3.46 11.48 -17.59
N PHE A 97 4.66 11.66 -17.03
CA PHE A 97 4.96 12.74 -16.07
C PHE A 97 4.07 12.73 -14.82
N ASP A 98 3.90 11.56 -14.20
CA ASP A 98 3.20 11.37 -12.93
C ASP A 98 1.82 12.01 -12.90
N LEU A 99 1.04 11.75 -13.96
CA LEU A 99 -0.31 12.26 -14.15
C LEU A 99 -0.42 13.79 -14.29
N SER A 100 0.68 14.53 -14.40
CA SER A 100 0.64 16.00 -14.59
C SER A 100 -0.06 16.43 -15.90
N LEU A 101 -0.25 15.51 -16.84
CA LEU A 101 -1.03 15.70 -18.05
C LEU A 101 -2.54 15.58 -17.83
N VAL A 102 -2.99 15.04 -16.68
CA VAL A 102 -4.39 14.92 -16.30
C VAL A 102 -4.84 16.21 -15.63
N LYS A 103 -5.50 17.10 -16.38
CA LYS A 103 -5.85 18.45 -15.91
C LYS A 103 -7.32 18.63 -15.59
N ASN A 104 -8.18 17.75 -16.12
CA ASN A 104 -9.62 17.88 -15.97
C ASN A 104 -10.32 16.51 -15.89
N VAL A 105 -11.61 16.53 -15.60
CA VAL A 105 -12.46 15.33 -15.45
C VAL A 105 -12.48 14.46 -16.72
N LYS A 106 -12.42 15.07 -17.91
CA LYS A 106 -12.37 14.34 -19.18
C LYS A 106 -11.05 13.57 -19.30
N ASP A 107 -9.94 14.20 -18.97
CA ASP A 107 -8.61 13.56 -19.00
C ASP A 107 -8.58 12.39 -18.02
N THR A 108 -9.11 12.57 -16.80
CA THR A 108 -9.20 11.51 -15.79
C THR A 108 -10.01 10.31 -16.28
N LYS A 109 -11.19 10.55 -16.86
CA LYS A 109 -12.04 9.48 -17.44
C LYS A 109 -11.38 8.81 -18.63
N SER A 110 -10.59 9.55 -19.40
CA SER A 110 -9.87 8.99 -20.53
C SER A 110 -8.70 8.13 -20.09
N LEU A 111 -8.03 8.43 -18.97
CA LEU A 111 -6.86 7.71 -18.49
C LEU A 111 -7.23 6.37 -17.82
N TRP A 112 -8.12 6.41 -16.84
CA TRP A 112 -8.33 5.30 -15.92
C TRP A 112 -9.31 4.26 -16.45
N ASP A 113 -8.96 3.00 -16.21
CA ASP A 113 -9.82 1.83 -16.31
C ASP A 113 -10.30 1.50 -14.87
N GLU A 114 -11.61 1.58 -14.63
CA GLU A 114 -12.17 1.37 -13.28
C GLU A 114 -12.22 -0.11 -12.94
N ILE A 115 -11.52 -0.52 -11.87
CA ILE A 115 -11.46 -1.91 -11.42
C ILE A 115 -12.18 -2.16 -10.11
N ALA A 116 -12.08 -1.24 -9.14
CA ALA A 116 -12.69 -1.41 -7.83
C ALA A 116 -13.33 -0.10 -7.37
N PRO A 117 -14.53 0.22 -7.88
CA PRO A 117 -15.21 1.50 -7.60
C PRO A 117 -15.92 1.52 -6.24
N ASN A 118 -15.97 0.37 -5.55
CA ASN A 118 -16.68 0.24 -4.28
C ASN A 118 -15.80 0.76 -3.15
N ARG A 119 -16.29 1.79 -2.44
CA ARG A 119 -15.68 2.30 -1.21
C ARG A 119 -15.52 1.19 -0.16
N GLN A 120 -14.37 1.10 0.49
CA GLN A 120 -14.13 0.23 1.64
C GLN A 120 -13.62 1.03 2.84
N VAL A 121 -14.17 0.74 4.01
CA VAL A 121 -13.84 1.41 5.27
C VAL A 121 -13.26 0.39 6.24
N PHE A 122 -12.06 0.67 6.75
CA PHE A 122 -11.33 -0.15 7.70
C PHE A 122 -11.16 0.61 9.01
N CYS A 123 -11.26 -0.09 10.14
CA CYS A 123 -11.03 0.50 11.46
C CYS A 123 -10.38 -0.52 12.38
N THR A 124 -9.32 -0.16 13.10
CA THR A 124 -8.68 -1.09 14.05
C THR A 124 -9.46 -1.23 15.36
N ILE A 125 -10.32 -0.25 15.66
CA ILE A 125 -11.29 -0.30 16.76
C ILE A 125 -12.64 0.27 16.32
N PRO A 126 -13.75 -0.05 17.00
CA PRO A 126 -15.01 0.63 16.78
C PRO A 126 -14.95 2.09 17.23
N TYR A 127 -15.46 3.00 16.39
CA TYR A 127 -15.51 4.45 16.70
C TYR A 127 -16.92 4.97 17.03
N THR A 128 -17.95 4.14 16.91
CA THR A 128 -19.32 4.46 17.30
C THR A 128 -20.09 3.20 17.65
N THR A 129 -21.09 3.32 18.52
CA THR A 129 -22.04 2.24 18.83
C THR A 129 -23.10 2.06 17.75
N ASN A 130 -23.31 3.08 16.91
CA ASN A 130 -24.27 3.05 15.82
C ASN A 130 -23.78 2.20 14.64
N SER A 131 -24.71 1.81 13.77
CA SER A 131 -24.35 1.23 12.47
C SER A 131 -23.54 2.23 11.66
N ASN A 132 -22.39 1.81 11.16
CA ASN A 132 -21.43 2.62 10.43
C ASN A 132 -20.78 1.79 9.31
N SER A 133 -20.09 2.45 8.38
CA SER A 133 -19.55 1.78 7.20
C SER A 133 -18.46 0.77 7.54
N CYS A 134 -17.71 0.94 8.63
CA CYS A 134 -16.74 -0.05 9.06
C CYS A 134 -17.45 -1.35 9.48
N ARG A 135 -18.38 -1.28 10.44
CA ARG A 135 -19.12 -2.46 10.94
C ARG A 135 -19.96 -3.16 9.87
N LEU A 136 -20.59 -2.39 8.98
CA LEU A 136 -21.43 -2.93 7.91
C LEU A 136 -20.63 -3.70 6.85
N ASN A 137 -19.33 -3.44 6.73
CA ASN A 137 -18.46 -4.03 5.72
C ASN A 137 -17.38 -4.95 6.34
N ASP A 138 -17.56 -5.38 7.60
CA ASP A 138 -16.57 -6.16 8.37
C ASP A 138 -15.19 -5.48 8.43
N GLY A 139 -15.17 -4.15 8.48
CA GLY A 139 -13.99 -3.32 8.39
C GLY A 139 -12.98 -3.57 9.52
N GLU A 140 -13.43 -3.99 10.71
CA GLU A 140 -12.56 -4.42 11.81
C GLU A 140 -11.73 -5.66 11.46
N PHE A 141 -12.40 -6.70 10.95
CA PHE A 141 -11.73 -7.94 10.55
C PHE A 141 -10.82 -7.71 9.35
N LYS A 142 -11.31 -6.94 8.37
CA LYS A 142 -10.54 -6.56 7.20
C LYS A 142 -9.30 -5.73 7.53
N ALA A 143 -9.34 -4.87 8.56
CA ALA A 143 -8.17 -4.12 9.01
C ALA A 143 -7.06 -5.06 9.51
N ILE A 144 -7.42 -6.14 10.21
CA ILE A 144 -6.45 -7.16 10.66
C ILE A 144 -5.78 -7.81 9.45
N GLN A 145 -6.56 -8.25 8.45
CA GLN A 145 -6.02 -8.87 7.24
C GLN A 145 -5.13 -7.92 6.43
N PHE A 146 -5.54 -6.65 6.33
CA PHE A 146 -4.80 -5.59 5.65
C PHE A 146 -3.40 -5.39 6.27
N PHE A 147 -3.26 -5.50 7.59
CA PHE A 147 -1.99 -5.30 8.31
C PHE A 147 -1.18 -6.59 8.59
N ASN A 148 -1.71 -7.77 8.27
CA ASN A 148 -1.03 -9.06 8.51
C ASN A 148 -0.33 -9.63 7.28
N GLY A 149 -0.30 -8.91 6.16
CA GLY A 149 0.44 -9.31 4.95
C GLY A 149 -0.25 -10.36 4.09
N GLU A 150 -1.27 -11.08 4.56
CA GLU A 150 -2.13 -11.90 3.69
C GLU A 150 -2.89 -11.02 2.69
N GLY A 151 -3.26 -9.81 3.12
CA GLY A 151 -4.05 -8.87 2.35
C GLY A 151 -5.54 -9.11 2.49
N VAL A 152 -6.29 -8.04 2.32
CA VAL A 152 -7.75 -8.08 2.34
C VAL A 152 -8.30 -8.19 0.92
N ALA A 153 -9.27 -9.09 0.71
CA ALA A 153 -10.02 -9.15 -0.52
C ALA A 153 -10.85 -7.86 -0.70
N TYR A 154 -10.57 -7.14 -1.78
CA TYR A 154 -11.25 -5.89 -2.10
C TYR A 154 -12.27 -6.13 -3.23
N PRO A 155 -13.53 -5.68 -3.09
CA PRO A 155 -14.53 -5.88 -4.13
C PRO A 155 -14.13 -5.21 -5.45
N SER A 156 -13.87 -6.01 -6.48
CA SER A 156 -13.45 -5.56 -7.79
C SER A 156 -14.27 -6.20 -8.91
N ASN A 157 -14.29 -5.52 -10.06
CA ASN A 157 -14.67 -6.09 -11.34
C ASN A 157 -13.44 -6.75 -11.96
N ASP A 158 -13.66 -7.81 -12.73
CA ASP A 158 -12.59 -8.49 -13.44
C ASP A 158 -12.30 -7.76 -14.76
N PRO A 159 -11.16 -7.05 -14.91
CA PRO A 159 -10.82 -6.37 -16.16
C PRO A 159 -10.53 -7.36 -17.30
N THR A 160 -10.30 -8.64 -16.96
CA THR A 160 -10.03 -9.71 -17.92
C THR A 160 -11.31 -10.33 -18.49
N SER A 161 -12.46 -10.10 -17.85
CA SER A 161 -13.77 -10.56 -18.35
C SER A 161 -14.14 -9.97 -19.72
N ALA A 162 -13.54 -8.82 -20.07
CA ALA A 162 -13.70 -8.19 -21.36
C ALA A 162 -12.70 -8.70 -22.41
N THR A 163 -11.78 -9.63 -22.10
CA THR A 163 -10.75 -10.12 -23.05
C THR A 163 -11.27 -11.11 -24.11
N ASP A 164 -12.59 -11.20 -24.31
CA ASP A 164 -13.26 -11.87 -25.44
C ASP A 164 -13.08 -11.13 -26.79
N TRP A 165 -11.88 -10.60 -27.08
CA TRP A 165 -11.58 -9.89 -28.32
C TRP A 165 -11.14 -10.88 -29.40
N GLY A 166 -12.14 -11.51 -30.02
CA GLY A 166 -11.97 -12.54 -31.03
C GLY A 166 -11.10 -12.17 -32.24
N ALA A 167 -10.61 -13.24 -32.85
CA ALA A 167 -10.06 -13.42 -34.19
C ALA A 167 -8.65 -12.86 -34.54
N PHE A 168 -8.14 -11.77 -33.97
CA PHE A 168 -6.81 -11.23 -34.40
C PHE A 168 -5.94 -10.54 -33.32
N GLY A 169 -6.24 -10.64 -32.02
CA GLY A 169 -5.61 -9.78 -30.99
C GLY A 169 -5.25 -10.39 -29.63
N ASN A 170 -5.04 -11.70 -29.51
CA ASN A 170 -4.80 -12.38 -28.21
C ASN A 170 -3.36 -12.20 -27.67
N GLY A 171 -2.94 -10.95 -27.46
CA GLY A 171 -1.71 -10.63 -26.75
C GLY A 171 -1.97 -10.41 -25.25
N PRO A 172 -0.95 -10.55 -24.39
CA PRO A 172 -1.07 -10.12 -23.01
C PRO A 172 -1.31 -8.60 -22.91
N VAL A 173 -2.12 -8.18 -21.94
CA VAL A 173 -2.46 -6.78 -21.66
C VAL A 173 -1.63 -6.27 -20.49
N GLN A 174 -0.88 -5.20 -20.70
CA GLN A 174 -0.09 -4.54 -19.66
C GLN A 174 -0.88 -3.38 -19.05
N PHE A 175 -0.96 -3.35 -17.72
CA PHE A 175 -1.35 -2.14 -16.99
C PHE A 175 -0.09 -1.39 -16.57
N TYR A 176 -0.06 -0.09 -16.84
CA TYR A 176 1.10 0.76 -16.57
C TYR A 176 0.94 1.56 -15.28
N TYR A 177 -0.30 1.80 -14.84
CA TYR A 177 -0.57 2.60 -13.65
C TYR A 177 -1.58 1.92 -12.74
N THR A 178 -1.38 2.07 -11.43
CA THR A 178 -2.35 1.74 -10.39
C THR A 178 -2.53 2.95 -9.49
N GLY A 179 -3.76 3.42 -9.33
CA GLY A 179 -4.11 4.50 -8.42
C GLY A 179 -4.95 3.96 -7.25
N LEU A 180 -4.48 4.19 -6.02
CA LEU A 180 -5.24 3.93 -4.79
C LEU A 180 -5.71 5.27 -4.21
N TYR A 181 -7.03 5.47 -4.13
CA TYR A 181 -7.63 6.73 -3.71
C TYR A 181 -7.99 6.69 -2.22
N LEU A 182 -7.09 7.23 -1.39
CA LEU A 182 -7.35 7.42 0.04
C LEU A 182 -8.22 8.66 0.24
N ARG A 183 -9.46 8.45 0.70
CA ARG A 183 -10.37 9.55 1.06
C ARG A 183 -10.09 10.09 2.45
N SER A 184 -9.73 9.20 3.37
CA SER A 184 -9.37 9.53 4.74
C SER A 184 -8.45 8.47 5.30
N LEU A 185 -7.46 8.91 6.06
CA LEU A 185 -6.56 8.08 6.85
C LEU A 185 -6.38 8.83 8.16
N VAL A 186 -6.97 8.30 9.23
CA VAL A 186 -6.94 8.93 10.55
C VAL A 186 -6.10 8.09 11.48
N THR A 187 -5.10 8.73 12.09
CA THR A 187 -4.35 8.20 13.22
C THR A 187 -4.91 8.83 14.48
N ALA A 188 -5.35 7.99 15.42
CA ALA A 188 -6.15 8.43 16.56
C ALA A 188 -5.32 8.94 17.75
N TRP A 189 -4.29 9.72 17.47
CA TRP A 189 -3.53 10.45 18.49
C TRP A 189 -2.94 11.74 17.89
N ALA A 190 -3.18 12.83 18.59
CA ALA A 190 -2.56 14.12 18.33
C ALA A 190 -2.71 15.01 19.57
N THR A 191 -1.78 15.95 19.74
CA THR A 191 -1.79 16.92 20.84
C THR A 191 -1.45 18.30 20.31
N GLU A 192 -2.10 19.32 20.88
CA GLU A 192 -1.75 20.72 20.69
C GLU A 192 -2.33 21.51 21.87
N PRO A 193 -1.57 22.40 22.52
CA PRO A 193 -2.08 23.19 23.64
C PRO A 193 -3.38 23.92 23.29
N GLY A 194 -4.42 23.71 24.11
CA GLY A 194 -5.73 24.33 23.92
C GLY A 194 -6.68 23.61 22.94
N LEU A 195 -6.28 22.49 22.35
CA LEU A 195 -7.14 21.67 21.48
C LEU A 195 -7.32 20.25 22.03
N THR A 196 -8.55 19.72 21.89
CA THR A 196 -8.87 18.34 22.24
C THR A 196 -9.21 17.55 20.98
N PHE A 197 -8.33 16.66 20.57
CA PHE A 197 -8.49 15.88 19.32
C PHE A 197 -9.48 14.72 19.42
N SER A 198 -10.12 14.48 20.57
CA SER A 198 -11.12 13.41 20.73
C SER A 198 -12.38 13.61 19.88
N ASN A 199 -12.67 14.84 19.46
CA ASN A 199 -13.92 15.20 18.79
C ASN A 199 -13.75 16.09 17.55
N LEU A 200 -12.52 16.37 17.09
CA LEU A 200 -12.30 17.34 16.00
C LEU A 200 -12.35 16.73 14.61
N THR A 201 -11.95 15.48 14.47
CA THR A 201 -11.83 14.82 13.17
C THR A 201 -13.11 14.08 12.81
N LEU A 202 -13.58 14.28 11.58
CA LEU A 202 -14.67 13.49 11.02
C LEU A 202 -14.10 12.33 10.19
N PHE A 203 -14.55 11.13 10.49
CA PHE A 203 -14.30 9.92 9.73
C PHE A 203 -15.62 9.20 9.49
N ASP A 204 -15.93 8.90 8.23
CA ASP A 204 -17.21 8.27 7.86
C ASP A 204 -18.45 9.01 8.42
N ASN A 205 -18.40 10.35 8.46
CA ASN A 205 -19.42 11.23 9.05
C ASN A 205 -19.58 11.12 10.58
N TYR A 206 -18.70 10.40 11.28
CA TYR A 206 -18.67 10.34 12.74
C TYR A 206 -17.45 11.08 13.29
N ARG A 207 -17.58 11.65 14.49
CA ARG A 207 -16.43 12.24 15.19
C ARG A 207 -15.55 11.11 15.73
N VAL A 208 -14.26 11.20 15.47
CA VAL A 208 -13.25 10.24 15.94
C VAL A 208 -12.07 10.97 16.56
N PRO A 209 -11.35 10.33 17.49
CA PRO A 209 -10.10 10.87 18.01
C PRO A 209 -9.03 10.99 16.92
N GLY A 210 -8.15 11.98 17.06
CA GLY A 210 -6.93 12.16 16.26
C GLY A 210 -7.10 13.09 15.06
N ILE A 211 -6.31 12.85 14.01
CA ILE A 211 -6.19 13.72 12.83
C ILE A 211 -6.27 12.91 11.54
N ASN A 212 -7.02 13.41 10.56
CA ASN A 212 -6.91 12.93 9.18
C ASN A 212 -5.58 13.41 8.58
N ILE A 213 -4.68 12.48 8.28
CA ILE A 213 -3.34 12.77 7.78
C ILE A 213 -3.29 12.88 6.25
N VAL A 214 -4.34 12.47 5.51
CA VAL A 214 -4.38 12.59 4.03
C VAL A 214 -4.05 14.01 3.51
N PRO A 215 -4.62 15.10 4.08
CA PRO A 215 -4.26 16.46 3.66
C PRO A 215 -2.78 16.78 3.88
N ARG A 216 -2.12 16.15 4.86
CA ARG A 216 -0.72 16.41 5.19
C ARG A 216 0.22 15.62 4.29
N LEU A 217 -0.25 14.51 3.73
CA LEU A 217 0.49 13.72 2.76
C LEU A 217 0.34 14.21 1.32
N SER A 218 -0.44 15.27 1.09
CA SER A 218 -0.85 15.69 -0.25
C SER A 218 0.27 16.37 -1.02
N TYR A 219 1.22 17.01 -0.35
CA TYR A 219 2.32 17.73 -0.96
C TYR A 219 3.60 17.54 -0.16
N LYS A 220 4.75 17.70 -0.82
CA LYS A 220 6.06 17.68 -0.15
C LYS A 220 6.17 18.82 0.86
N PRO A 221 7.02 18.69 1.89
CA PRO A 221 7.38 19.80 2.77
C PRO A 221 7.82 21.03 1.98
N GLY A 222 7.44 22.22 2.47
CA GLY A 222 7.76 23.49 1.82
C GLY A 222 6.98 23.81 0.53
N ALA A 223 6.03 22.99 0.11
CA ALA A 223 5.24 23.25 -1.10
C ALA A 223 4.45 24.57 -1.00
N ASP A 224 4.76 25.49 -1.91
CA ASP A 224 4.11 26.80 -2.00
C ASP A 224 2.73 26.74 -2.70
N ALA A 225 2.02 27.86 -2.68
CA ALA A 225 0.70 27.97 -3.30
C ALA A 225 0.74 27.67 -4.81
N THR A 226 1.83 28.04 -5.49
CA THR A 226 2.02 27.80 -6.92
C THR A 226 2.14 26.30 -7.21
N THR A 227 2.98 25.58 -6.46
CA THR A 227 3.14 24.12 -6.56
C THR A 227 1.81 23.41 -6.37
N LYS A 228 1.05 23.81 -5.35
CA LYS A 228 -0.27 23.25 -5.04
C LYS A 228 -1.33 23.53 -6.12
N SER A 229 -1.15 24.59 -6.91
CA SER A 229 -2.04 24.93 -8.03
C SER A 229 -1.70 24.19 -9.34
N VAL A 230 -0.46 23.72 -9.49
CA VAL A 230 0.06 23.13 -10.73
C VAL A 230 0.08 21.60 -10.66
N PHE A 231 0.46 21.03 -9.53
CA PHE A 231 0.66 19.58 -9.40
C PHE A 231 -0.49 18.90 -8.63
N PRO A 232 -0.90 17.69 -9.05
CA PRO A 232 -1.90 16.93 -8.32
C PRO A 232 -1.38 16.50 -6.94
N PRO A 233 -2.27 16.29 -5.95
CA PRO A 233 -1.89 15.73 -4.66
C PRO A 233 -1.26 14.35 -4.76
N LEU A 234 -0.19 14.10 -4.01
CA LEU A 234 0.58 12.84 -4.00
C LEU A 234 -0.22 11.60 -3.57
N VAL A 235 -1.30 11.79 -2.80
CA VAL A 235 -2.13 10.71 -2.26
C VAL A 235 -3.53 10.62 -2.89
N PHE A 236 -3.78 11.39 -3.96
CA PHE A 236 -5.06 11.38 -4.67
C PHE A 236 -4.88 11.26 -6.20
N PRO A 237 -4.45 10.08 -6.69
CA PRO A 237 -4.22 8.84 -5.95
C PRO A 237 -2.76 8.67 -5.48
N VAL A 238 -2.56 7.77 -4.51
CA VAL A 238 -1.23 7.13 -4.33
C VAL A 238 -0.97 6.31 -5.59
N LEU A 239 0.12 6.60 -6.29
CA LEU A 239 0.37 6.12 -7.64
C LEU A 239 1.50 5.09 -7.71
N TYR A 240 1.21 3.94 -8.32
CA TYR A 240 2.23 3.03 -8.84
C TYR A 240 2.32 3.21 -10.35
N LYS A 241 3.54 3.20 -10.86
CA LYS A 241 3.86 3.22 -12.28
C LYS A 241 4.81 2.07 -12.61
N ALA A 242 4.43 1.22 -13.56
CA ALA A 242 5.31 0.19 -14.09
C ALA A 242 6.44 0.84 -14.92
N GLU A 243 7.67 0.40 -14.73
CA GLU A 243 8.81 0.88 -15.51
C GLU A 243 8.89 0.20 -16.88
N LYS A 244 9.73 0.76 -17.74
CA LYS A 244 10.03 0.18 -19.03
C LYS A 244 10.69 -1.19 -18.84
N GLY A 245 9.99 -2.24 -19.28
CA GLY A 245 10.45 -3.63 -19.14
C GLY A 245 9.80 -4.37 -17.97
N ASP A 246 9.06 -3.68 -17.09
CA ASP A 246 8.31 -4.33 -16.03
C ASP A 246 7.09 -5.05 -16.58
N GLN A 247 7.05 -6.37 -16.33
CA GLN A 247 5.92 -7.23 -16.69
C GLN A 247 5.10 -7.65 -15.46
N ASP A 248 5.28 -6.94 -14.33
CA ASP A 248 4.58 -7.26 -13.08
C ASP A 248 3.07 -7.05 -13.18
N MET A 249 2.61 -6.20 -14.09
CA MET A 249 1.20 -5.87 -14.28
C MET A 249 0.67 -6.40 -15.62
N LEU A 250 1.28 -7.48 -16.10
CA LEU A 250 0.93 -8.14 -17.35
C LEU A 250 -0.12 -9.23 -17.10
N ILE A 251 -1.26 -9.13 -17.78
CA ILE A 251 -2.34 -10.12 -17.75
C ILE A 251 -2.35 -10.87 -19.07
N TYR A 252 -2.31 -12.20 -19.01
CA TYR A 252 -2.37 -13.04 -20.21
C TYR A 252 -3.83 -13.49 -20.48
N PRO A 253 -4.22 -13.68 -21.75
CA PRO A 253 -5.50 -14.32 -22.08
C PRO A 253 -5.58 -15.74 -21.50
N GLY A 254 -6.79 -16.28 -21.31
CA GLY A 254 -7.01 -17.63 -20.78
C GLY A 254 -8.03 -17.71 -19.63
N PHE A 255 -7.99 -18.81 -18.88
CA PHE A 255 -8.93 -19.10 -17.78
C PHE A 255 -8.27 -19.20 -16.40
N ASP A 256 -6.94 -19.14 -16.33
CA ASP A 256 -6.20 -19.34 -15.08
C ASP A 256 -6.41 -18.17 -14.10
N PRO A 257 -6.69 -18.43 -12.81
CA PRO A 257 -6.96 -17.35 -11.87
C PRO A 257 -5.73 -16.46 -11.63
N TYR A 258 -5.98 -15.17 -11.40
CA TYR A 258 -4.99 -14.17 -11.05
C TYR A 258 -5.26 -13.59 -9.66
N ILE A 259 -4.21 -13.17 -8.99
CA ILE A 259 -4.29 -12.29 -7.84
C ILE A 259 -3.67 -10.96 -8.25
N LEU A 260 -4.43 -9.87 -8.18
CA LEU A 260 -3.88 -8.53 -8.25
C LEU A 260 -3.56 -8.09 -6.82
N GLU A 261 -2.28 -8.02 -6.48
CA GLU A 261 -1.83 -7.48 -5.20
C GLU A 261 -1.56 -5.99 -5.35
N VAL A 262 -2.17 -5.16 -4.49
CA VAL A 262 -1.87 -3.74 -4.33
C VAL A 262 -1.41 -3.51 -2.90
N ARG A 263 -0.15 -3.11 -2.72
CA ARG A 263 0.50 -2.98 -1.42
C ARG A 263 0.95 -1.56 -1.16
N ILE A 264 0.72 -1.07 0.06
CA ILE A 264 1.26 0.20 0.57
C ILE A 264 2.08 -0.03 1.84
N ASN A 265 3.15 0.73 2.07
CA ASN A 265 3.94 0.69 3.32
C ASN A 265 3.30 1.55 4.41
N LEU A 266 2.10 1.22 4.88
CA LEU A 266 1.46 2.01 5.94
C LEU A 266 1.92 1.58 7.34
N LYS A 267 1.91 0.28 7.64
CA LYS A 267 2.23 -0.26 8.97
C LYS A 267 3.65 0.14 9.38
N GLU A 268 4.66 -0.39 8.72
CA GLU A 268 6.08 -0.18 9.08
C GLU A 268 6.60 1.24 8.77
N ASN A 269 5.75 2.26 8.83
CA ASN A 269 6.04 3.61 8.38
C ASN A 269 5.29 4.66 9.20
N LEU A 270 4.89 4.34 10.43
CA LEU A 270 4.20 5.28 11.33
C LEU A 270 5.21 5.93 12.27
N MET A 271 5.28 7.26 12.21
CA MET A 271 6.20 8.08 13.01
C MET A 271 5.46 9.24 13.68
N ILE A 272 5.98 9.70 14.82
CA ILE A 272 5.55 10.91 15.49
C ILE A 272 6.23 12.11 14.86
N HIS A 273 5.43 13.07 14.42
CA HIS A 273 5.89 14.33 13.84
C HIS A 273 5.40 15.53 14.65
N SER A 274 6.04 16.68 14.46
CA SER A 274 5.58 17.93 15.04
C SER A 274 5.68 19.10 14.07
N TYR A 275 4.76 20.06 14.19
CA TYR A 275 4.79 21.28 13.39
C TYR A 275 4.09 22.43 14.09
N VAL A 276 4.38 23.67 13.68
CA VAL A 276 3.66 24.85 14.19
C VAL A 276 2.36 25.03 13.41
N SER A 277 1.23 24.93 14.10
CA SER A 277 -0.08 25.05 13.48
C SER A 277 -0.41 26.50 13.11
N SER A 278 -1.47 26.68 12.31
CA SER A 278 -1.96 28.02 11.94
C SER A 278 -2.47 28.85 13.12
N ILE A 279 -2.72 28.24 14.28
CA ILE A 279 -3.11 28.95 15.51
C ILE A 279 -1.92 29.24 16.44
N GLY A 280 -0.70 28.92 15.99
CA GLY A 280 0.56 29.24 16.69
C GLY A 280 0.99 28.23 17.75
N GLY A 281 0.19 27.19 18.01
CA GLY A 281 0.55 26.09 18.89
C GLY A 281 1.44 25.06 18.20
N VAL A 282 2.29 24.37 18.98
CA VAL A 282 3.00 23.18 18.51
C VAL A 282 2.03 22.02 18.51
N ARG A 283 1.80 21.45 17.33
CA ARG A 283 0.99 20.26 17.14
C ARG A 283 1.89 19.04 16.98
N THR A 284 1.61 17.99 17.73
CA THR A 284 2.24 16.68 17.59
C THR A 284 1.19 15.67 17.12
N LEU A 285 1.54 14.78 16.20
CA LEU A 285 0.64 13.74 15.69
C LEU A 285 1.41 12.50 15.20
N VAL A 286 0.70 11.38 15.00
CA VAL A 286 1.26 10.23 14.29
C VAL A 286 0.99 10.37 12.79
N GLY A 287 2.03 10.45 11.98
CA GLY A 287 2.00 10.55 10.52
C GLY A 287 2.70 9.38 9.85
N ILE A 288 3.12 9.60 8.60
CA ILE A 288 3.91 8.65 7.83
C ILE A 288 5.37 9.09 7.90
N SER A 289 6.30 8.16 8.15
CA SER A 289 7.72 8.46 8.22
C SER A 289 8.21 9.20 6.97
N ASP A 290 9.13 10.12 7.17
CA ASP A 290 9.79 10.90 6.15
C ASP A 290 11.16 10.29 5.77
N TRP A 291 11.19 8.96 5.75
CA TRP A 291 12.32 8.14 5.27
C TRP A 291 12.86 8.61 3.92
N LYS A 292 11.99 9.22 3.10
CA LYS A 292 12.36 9.69 1.78
C LYS A 292 13.16 10.99 1.88
N PRO A 293 14.44 11.03 1.43
CA PRO A 293 15.32 12.17 1.69
C PRO A 293 14.84 13.52 1.13
N ASP A 294 14.02 13.52 0.07
CA ASP A 294 13.46 14.72 -0.54
C ASP A 294 12.08 15.15 0.04
N SER A 295 11.69 14.50 1.13
CA SER A 295 10.44 14.71 1.87
C SER A 295 10.66 14.78 3.39
N ASP A 296 11.91 14.91 3.83
CA ASP A 296 12.31 15.20 5.21
C ASP A 296 11.69 16.53 5.64
N HIS A 297 10.73 16.48 6.56
CA HIS A 297 10.02 17.68 7.00
C HIS A 297 10.73 18.30 8.22
N LYS A 298 10.62 19.62 8.37
CA LYS A 298 11.34 20.44 9.36
C LYS A 298 10.38 21.42 10.03
N GLY A 299 9.25 20.90 10.49
CA GLY A 299 8.17 21.66 11.12
C GLY A 299 7.15 22.25 10.15
N GLU A 300 7.17 21.85 8.87
CA GLU A 300 6.09 22.16 7.93
C GLU A 300 4.85 21.29 8.16
N SER A 301 3.66 21.86 7.88
CA SER A 301 2.41 21.08 8.01
C SER A 301 2.22 20.03 6.91
N ASP A 302 2.88 20.21 5.77
CA ASP A 302 2.86 19.25 4.66
C ASP A 302 4.05 18.29 4.84
N MET A 303 3.77 17.00 4.87
CA MET A 303 4.67 15.89 5.22
C MET A 303 4.81 14.87 4.08
N GLY A 304 4.24 15.14 2.90
CA GLY A 304 4.02 14.13 1.86
C GLY A 304 5.28 13.44 1.35
N GLY A 305 5.10 12.29 0.69
CA GLY A 305 6.18 11.51 0.08
C GLY A 305 6.59 10.24 0.84
N GLY A 306 6.04 10.00 2.03
CA GLY A 306 6.33 8.80 2.81
C GLY A 306 5.57 7.53 2.39
N LEU A 307 4.37 7.67 1.76
CA LEU A 307 3.56 6.51 1.36
C LEU A 307 3.88 6.08 -0.08
N LEU A 308 4.27 4.83 -0.25
CA LEU A 308 4.48 4.19 -1.54
C LEU A 308 3.36 3.18 -1.80
N VAL A 309 3.11 2.92 -3.08
CA VAL A 309 2.26 1.82 -3.52
C VAL A 309 2.98 0.99 -4.57
N ARG A 310 2.81 -0.33 -4.52
CA ARG A 310 3.20 -1.24 -5.59
C ARG A 310 2.07 -2.17 -5.93
N SER A 311 1.87 -2.39 -7.23
CA SER A 311 0.93 -3.38 -7.71
C SER A 311 1.63 -4.44 -8.54
N ARG A 312 1.19 -5.69 -8.40
CA ARG A 312 1.64 -6.81 -9.23
C ARG A 312 0.54 -7.83 -9.42
N ILE A 313 0.56 -8.49 -10.57
CA ILE A 313 -0.24 -9.65 -10.90
C ILE A 313 0.53 -10.89 -10.48
N ILE A 314 -0.08 -11.68 -9.63
CA ILE A 314 0.35 -13.00 -9.21
C ILE A 314 -0.45 -14.04 -10.00
N ARG A 315 0.27 -14.98 -10.58
CA ARG A 315 -0.22 -16.19 -11.24
C ARG A 315 0.05 -17.38 -10.33
N PRO A 316 -0.89 -17.79 -9.46
CA PRO A 316 -0.64 -18.83 -8.47
C PRO A 316 -0.18 -20.15 -9.09
N GLU A 317 -0.65 -20.47 -10.30
CA GLU A 317 -0.35 -21.68 -11.07
C GLU A 317 1.07 -21.71 -11.65
N LYS A 318 1.73 -20.55 -11.74
CA LYS A 318 3.11 -20.42 -12.26
C LYS A 318 4.11 -19.94 -11.22
N ALA A 319 3.64 -19.49 -10.06
CA ALA A 319 4.51 -18.89 -9.08
C ALA A 319 5.20 -19.95 -8.21
N SER A 320 6.46 -19.67 -7.87
CA SER A 320 7.28 -20.41 -6.91
C SER A 320 7.23 -19.76 -5.53
N SER A 321 7.88 -20.40 -4.56
CA SER A 321 8.29 -19.76 -3.31
C SER A 321 9.80 -19.49 -3.31
N LEU A 322 10.22 -18.45 -2.59
CA LEU A 322 11.61 -18.10 -2.37
C LEU A 322 11.96 -18.35 -0.90
N THR A 323 13.02 -19.09 -0.65
CA THR A 323 13.59 -19.27 0.68
C THR A 323 14.98 -18.65 0.71
N VAL A 324 15.17 -17.65 1.57
CA VAL A 324 16.46 -17.01 1.80
C VAL A 324 17.12 -17.61 3.04
N LEU A 325 18.37 -18.03 2.89
CA LEU A 325 19.13 -18.71 3.94
C LEU A 325 20.26 -17.83 4.49
N GLY A 326 20.57 -18.02 5.78
CA GLY A 326 21.73 -17.44 6.45
C GLY A 326 21.49 -16.16 7.25
N GLY A 327 20.22 -15.80 7.51
CA GLY A 327 19.87 -14.64 8.34
C GLY A 327 19.86 -14.93 9.84
N THR A 328 19.73 -13.87 10.63
CA THR A 328 19.40 -13.92 12.08
C THR A 328 18.10 -13.15 12.31
N THR A 329 17.26 -13.61 13.23
CA THR A 329 15.95 -12.98 13.46
C THR A 329 16.11 -11.51 13.82
N SER A 330 15.45 -10.63 13.07
CA SER A 330 15.59 -9.18 13.19
C SER A 330 14.27 -8.46 12.92
N THR A 331 14.01 -7.40 13.67
CA THR A 331 12.86 -6.50 13.48
C THR A 331 13.20 -5.24 12.69
N THR A 332 14.49 -4.99 12.43
CA THR A 332 14.98 -3.81 11.70
C THR A 332 15.60 -4.18 10.35
N HIS A 333 15.67 -5.47 10.01
CA HIS A 333 16.22 -5.95 8.75
C HIS A 333 15.17 -6.70 7.94
N TYR A 334 15.19 -6.47 6.62
CA TYR A 334 14.26 -7.04 5.66
C TYR A 334 15.03 -7.64 4.49
N TYR A 335 14.55 -8.79 4.01
CA TYR A 335 14.88 -9.24 2.67
C TYR A 335 13.93 -8.57 1.68
N SER A 336 14.48 -7.91 0.68
CA SER A 336 13.74 -7.18 -0.36
C SER A 336 14.16 -7.64 -1.74
N VAL A 337 13.19 -8.07 -2.55
CA VAL A 337 13.39 -8.59 -3.91
C VAL A 337 12.92 -7.56 -4.92
N TYR A 338 13.79 -7.25 -5.87
CA TYR A 338 13.51 -6.38 -7.01
C TYR A 338 13.86 -7.12 -8.30
N ARG A 339 13.23 -6.78 -9.43
CA ARG A 339 13.73 -7.27 -10.72
C ARG A 339 15.11 -6.69 -10.98
N LEU A 340 15.96 -7.47 -11.67
CA LEU A 340 17.31 -7.02 -12.00
C LEU A 340 17.31 -5.78 -12.90
N SER A 341 16.26 -5.59 -13.71
CA SER A 341 16.07 -4.45 -14.60
C SER A 341 15.49 -3.19 -13.94
N GLU A 342 14.98 -3.29 -12.71
CA GLU A 342 14.39 -2.14 -12.02
C GLU A 342 15.46 -1.09 -11.68
N SER A 343 15.12 0.18 -11.94
CA SER A 343 15.91 1.35 -11.57
C SER A 343 15.29 2.09 -10.38
N GLU A 344 15.98 3.05 -9.76
CA GLU A 344 15.42 3.90 -8.69
C GLU A 344 14.75 3.13 -7.53
N ILE A 345 15.26 1.94 -7.22
CA ILE A 345 14.64 1.00 -6.28
C ILE A 345 14.59 1.50 -4.83
N ASP A 346 15.39 2.50 -4.50
CA ASP A 346 15.41 3.15 -3.19
C ASP A 346 14.16 4.03 -2.97
N THR A 347 13.36 4.27 -4.01
CA THR A 347 12.10 5.04 -3.94
C THR A 347 10.85 4.17 -4.19
N LYS A 348 10.99 2.85 -4.10
CA LYS A 348 9.94 1.89 -4.46
C LYS A 348 9.78 0.79 -3.42
N LEU A 349 8.55 0.31 -3.30
CA LEU A 349 8.34 -0.95 -2.61
C LEU A 349 8.95 -2.09 -3.43
N PRO A 350 9.60 -3.06 -2.76
CA PRO A 350 10.10 -4.25 -3.43
C PRO A 350 8.96 -5.08 -4.02
N LEU A 351 9.26 -5.89 -5.03
CA LEU A 351 8.30 -6.88 -5.53
C LEU A 351 7.83 -7.81 -4.39
N MET A 352 8.80 -8.28 -3.60
CA MET A 352 8.59 -9.13 -2.44
C MET A 352 9.45 -8.64 -1.29
N ALA A 353 8.90 -8.60 -0.08
CA ALA A 353 9.70 -8.39 1.12
C ALA A 353 9.21 -9.19 2.31
N SER A 354 10.12 -9.49 3.22
CA SER A 354 9.82 -10.07 4.52
C SER A 354 10.87 -9.66 5.53
N PRO A 355 10.52 -9.40 6.80
CA PRO A 355 11.52 -9.24 7.86
C PRO A 355 12.40 -10.49 7.94
N VAL A 356 13.63 -10.36 8.40
CA VAL A 356 14.53 -11.51 8.56
C VAL A 356 14.01 -12.37 9.72
N GLN A 357 13.50 -13.57 9.41
CA GLN A 357 12.85 -14.45 10.40
C GLN A 357 13.83 -15.36 11.14
N GLY A 358 15.09 -15.44 10.69
CA GLY A 358 16.13 -16.29 11.25
C GLY A 358 16.97 -16.94 10.15
N VAL A 359 17.42 -18.17 10.42
CA VAL A 359 18.30 -18.94 9.51
C VAL A 359 17.64 -19.18 8.14
N SER A 360 16.31 -19.18 8.09
CA SER A 360 15.51 -19.34 6.88
C SER A 360 14.33 -18.37 6.91
N THR A 361 14.17 -17.58 5.85
CA THR A 361 13.03 -16.68 5.63
C THR A 361 12.33 -17.07 4.34
N LYS A 362 11.02 -17.35 4.41
CA LYS A 362 10.23 -17.80 3.25
C LYS A 362 9.29 -16.69 2.76
N MET A 363 9.32 -16.44 1.46
CA MET A 363 8.43 -15.52 0.76
C MET A 363 7.64 -16.26 -0.32
N LYS A 364 6.38 -15.85 -0.53
CA LYS A 364 5.44 -16.50 -1.45
C LYS A 364 5.33 -15.74 -2.76
N TYR A 365 5.02 -16.48 -3.80
CA TYR A 365 4.66 -15.97 -5.12
C TYR A 365 5.77 -15.16 -5.82
N ILE A 366 6.84 -15.86 -6.20
CA ILE A 366 7.84 -15.34 -7.13
C ILE A 366 7.65 -15.98 -8.51
N HIS A 367 7.66 -15.17 -9.56
CA HIS A 367 7.61 -15.66 -10.94
C HIS A 367 9.00 -15.93 -11.48
N SER A 368 9.07 -16.53 -12.67
CA SER A 368 10.33 -16.67 -13.40
C SER A 368 10.91 -15.30 -13.78
N GLY A 369 12.24 -15.24 -13.82
CA GLY A 369 12.98 -14.04 -14.18
C GLY A 369 14.27 -13.89 -13.37
N ASP A 370 14.98 -12.80 -13.67
CA ASP A 370 16.20 -12.41 -13.00
C ASP A 370 15.92 -11.34 -11.95
N TYR A 371 16.45 -11.58 -10.75
CA TYR A 371 16.15 -10.78 -9.57
C TYR A 371 17.42 -10.37 -8.84
N ARG A 372 17.28 -9.26 -8.14
CA ARG A 372 18.21 -8.79 -7.12
C ARG A 372 17.57 -8.99 -5.76
N LEU A 373 18.27 -9.67 -4.86
CA LEU A 373 17.88 -9.84 -3.46
C LEU A 373 18.78 -8.93 -2.61
N ARG A 374 18.16 -8.06 -1.81
CA ARG A 374 18.84 -7.18 -0.86
C ARG A 374 18.47 -7.52 0.57
N CYS A 375 19.46 -7.49 1.45
CA CYS A 375 19.29 -7.33 2.88
C CYS A 375 19.27 -5.83 3.14
N MET A 376 18.09 -5.30 3.43
CA MET A 376 17.83 -3.90 3.75
C MET A 376 17.73 -3.74 5.26
N GLY A 377 18.20 -2.63 5.80
CA GLY A 377 18.12 -2.31 7.22
C GLY A 377 17.56 -0.91 7.46
N ASP A 378 16.71 -0.78 8.47
CA ASP A 378 16.32 0.48 9.09
C ASP A 378 17.40 0.87 10.11
N LEU A 379 18.45 1.55 9.63
CA LEU A 379 19.70 1.77 10.39
C LEU A 379 20.13 3.23 10.49
N ALA A 380 19.84 4.04 9.47
CA ALA A 380 20.32 5.42 9.40
C ALA A 380 19.41 6.35 10.18
N LYS A 381 18.13 6.42 9.80
CA LYS A 381 17.13 7.27 10.46
C LYS A 381 16.38 6.57 11.60
N VAL A 382 16.26 5.24 11.54
CA VAL A 382 15.48 4.43 12.50
C VAL A 382 14.04 4.94 12.60
N ASP A 383 13.34 4.92 11.46
CA ASP A 383 11.99 5.49 11.30
C ASP A 383 10.93 4.46 10.86
N GLY A 384 11.34 3.19 10.78
CA GLY A 384 10.52 2.05 10.37
C GLY A 384 10.71 1.64 8.91
N TYR A 385 11.20 2.53 8.05
CA TYR A 385 11.49 2.19 6.68
C TYR A 385 12.89 1.56 6.56
N PRO A 386 13.08 0.47 5.79
CA PRO A 386 14.41 -0.11 5.60
C PRO A 386 15.06 0.39 4.30
N GLU A 387 15.81 1.50 4.37
CA GLU A 387 16.53 2.10 3.23
C GLU A 387 18.02 1.75 3.13
N THR A 388 18.64 1.24 4.20
CA THR A 388 20.08 0.97 4.19
C THR A 388 20.39 -0.39 3.57
N VAL A 389 21.11 -0.41 2.43
CA VAL A 389 21.57 -1.67 1.83
C VAL A 389 22.74 -2.24 2.64
N VAL A 390 22.52 -3.38 3.29
CA VAL A 390 23.55 -4.08 4.07
C VAL A 390 24.32 -5.06 3.18
N ARG A 391 23.59 -5.90 2.43
CA ARG A 391 24.15 -6.90 1.50
C ARG A 391 23.23 -7.10 0.30
N GLU A 392 23.80 -7.57 -0.80
CA GLU A 392 23.07 -7.84 -2.03
C GLU A 392 23.59 -9.12 -2.71
N THR A 393 22.70 -9.83 -3.39
CA THR A 393 23.04 -10.88 -4.35
C THR A 393 22.05 -10.88 -5.52
N VAL A 394 22.38 -11.58 -6.59
CA VAL A 394 21.50 -11.80 -7.74
C VAL A 394 21.15 -13.28 -7.86
N PHE A 395 19.95 -13.56 -8.35
CA PHE A 395 19.49 -14.93 -8.57
C PHE A 395 18.47 -14.98 -9.70
N THR A 396 18.28 -16.18 -10.25
CA THR A 396 17.33 -16.44 -11.34
C THR A 396 16.30 -17.46 -10.87
N VAL A 397 15.04 -17.17 -11.16
CA VAL A 397 13.94 -18.14 -11.03
C VAL A 397 13.65 -18.71 -12.43
N PRO A 398 13.83 -20.03 -12.66
CA PRO A 398 13.65 -20.61 -13.98
C PRO A 398 12.16 -20.64 -14.41
N GLU A 399 11.90 -20.60 -15.73
CA GLU A 399 10.53 -20.61 -16.29
C GLU A 399 9.73 -21.87 -15.96
N ASN A 400 10.40 -23.02 -15.82
CA ASN A 400 9.76 -24.32 -15.55
C ASN A 400 9.70 -24.66 -14.06
N ALA A 401 9.63 -23.64 -13.19
CA ALA A 401 9.66 -23.82 -11.75
C ALA A 401 8.28 -23.69 -11.03
N PRO A 402 7.11 -23.94 -11.64
CA PRO A 402 5.84 -23.68 -10.97
C PRO A 402 5.73 -24.50 -9.68
N HIS A 403 5.24 -23.87 -8.61
CA HIS A 403 5.11 -24.48 -7.28
C HIS A 403 6.40 -25.03 -6.66
N SER A 404 7.57 -24.67 -7.21
CA SER A 404 8.86 -25.06 -6.65
C SER A 404 9.32 -24.12 -5.53
N GLU A 405 10.38 -24.53 -4.82
CA GLU A 405 11.09 -23.70 -3.87
C GLU A 405 12.46 -23.32 -4.44
N VAL A 406 12.70 -22.02 -4.60
CA VAL A 406 13.99 -21.47 -4.99
C VAL A 406 14.73 -21.07 -3.73
N GLN A 407 15.96 -21.55 -3.57
CA GLN A 407 16.80 -21.24 -2.41
C GLN A 407 17.93 -20.29 -2.79
N VAL A 408 18.12 -19.24 -2.00
CA VAL A 408 19.18 -18.25 -2.19
C VAL A 408 19.88 -18.01 -0.88
N ASN A 409 21.21 -18.03 -0.89
CA ASN A 409 22.01 -17.69 0.28
C ASN A 409 22.26 -16.18 0.29
N LEU A 410 21.78 -15.49 1.31
CA LEU A 410 22.14 -14.11 1.60
C LEU A 410 22.10 -13.91 3.11
N THR A 411 23.29 -13.81 3.70
CA THR A 411 23.41 -13.53 5.12
C THR A 411 22.91 -12.12 5.42
N CYS A 412 22.15 -11.96 6.50
CA CYS A 412 21.60 -10.67 6.94
C CYS A 412 21.68 -10.63 8.48
N PRO A 413 22.10 -9.51 9.08
CA PRO A 413 22.33 -9.41 10.53
C PRO A 413 21.12 -9.76 11.40
#